data_AF-A0A960N288-F1
#
_entry.id   AF-A0A960N288-F1
#
_cell.length_a   1.000
_cell.length_b   1.000
_cell.length_c   1.000
_cell.angle_alpha   90.00
_cell.angle_beta   90.00
_cell.angle_gamma   90.00
#
_symmetry.space_group_name_H-M   'P 1'
#
loop_
_entity.id
_entity.type
_entity.pdbx_description
1 polymer ?
#
loop_
_entity_poly.entity_id
_entity_poly.type
_entity_poly.pdbx_seq_one_letter_code
_entity_poly.pdbx_strand_id
1 'polypeptide(L)'
;RLMNCPGELGDEYCTHQTSSPNTSGACSRYGGLDWKKVHSPPTAMHKTLTPLLVALSLGAIQASAQTPLSSPQGKSITVTEDGGGGHLEDRLIFTSATNGTINDPDGDIDSFTYTYTVTGANTATLRIQLKSDKWNDYEFTFDGAGGGTYTERRFDKNAFKDQRSGDISENSGAGGAPAGLSGVTIDLVEAPENEGSERLDFLTGDRGRKVEPGDVDPFVYTYQVTGATTASAVLTFKVNRKWNEYDFIFVSDTSGTFTVRRFDKGVPKDTKTGTFTVADNSDILDPIASGFYDGVLDLSDLSGADDKYEGRFRIGMSRRGGFSGSFKLDDDVFKLRGGFDDSGHHQTQIPFAMEPC
;
A
#
# COMPACT_ATOMS: atom_id res chain seq x y z
N ARG A 1 -25.85 49.91 24.83
CA ARG A 1 -26.09 50.81 23.68
C ARG A 1 -25.51 50.08 22.46
N LEU A 2 -26.31 49.27 21.74
CA LEU A 2 -27.04 49.62 20.50
C LEU A 2 -26.10 50.36 19.53
N MET A 3 -25.74 49.84 18.35
CA MET A 3 -26.62 49.27 17.31
C MET A 3 -25.97 48.13 16.49
N ASN A 4 -26.84 47.19 16.09
CA ASN A 4 -26.73 46.31 14.93
C ASN A 4 -27.00 47.09 13.62
N CYS A 5 -26.40 46.66 12.51
CA CYS A 5 -27.08 46.11 11.31
C CYS A 5 -26.13 45.93 10.10
N PRO A 6 -26.50 45.11 9.08
CA PRO A 6 -25.62 44.11 8.46
C PRO A 6 -25.24 44.41 6.99
N GLY A 7 -24.32 43.62 6.44
CA GLY A 7 -24.01 43.59 5.01
C GLY A 7 -23.23 42.33 4.63
N GLU A 8 -23.82 41.58 3.71
CA GLU A 8 -23.46 40.27 3.18
C GLU A 8 -22.31 40.29 2.14
N LEU A 9 -21.60 39.15 2.08
CA LEU A 9 -20.98 38.47 0.93
C LEU A 9 -19.73 39.06 0.26
N GLY A 10 -18.65 38.26 0.28
CA GLY A 10 -17.70 38.14 -0.84
C GLY A 10 -16.23 38.30 -0.48
N ASP A 11 -15.65 37.37 0.29
CA ASP A 11 -14.19 37.30 0.47
C ASP A 11 -13.51 36.68 -0.76
N GLU A 12 -12.94 37.53 -1.63
CA GLU A 12 -11.85 37.12 -2.53
C GLU A 12 -10.52 37.34 -1.82
N TYR A 13 -9.84 36.24 -1.49
CA TYR A 13 -8.46 36.24 -1.01
C TYR A 13 -7.52 36.73 -2.12
N CYS A 14 -7.02 37.96 -1.99
CA CYS A 14 -5.83 38.40 -2.71
C CYS A 14 -4.58 37.93 -1.95
N THR A 15 -3.88 36.93 -2.51
CA THR A 15 -2.54 36.54 -2.07
C THR A 15 -1.52 37.60 -2.50
N HIS A 16 -0.75 38.09 -1.52
CA HIS A 16 0.44 38.90 -1.74
C HIS A 16 1.50 38.09 -2.50
N GLN A 17 1.70 38.38 -3.79
CA GLN A 17 2.92 37.99 -4.51
C GLN A 17 3.89 39.16 -4.52
N THR A 18 5.07 38.93 -3.94
CA THR A 18 6.24 39.78 -4.03
C THR A 18 6.79 39.76 -5.46
N SER A 19 6.76 40.91 -6.12
CA SER A 19 7.37 41.11 -7.44
C SER A 19 8.80 41.63 -7.31
N SER A 20 9.73 40.95 -7.99
CA SER A 20 11.03 41.48 -8.40
C SER A 20 11.01 41.61 -9.93
N PRO A 21 11.57 42.69 -10.52
CA PRO A 21 11.34 43.02 -11.92
C PRO A 21 12.42 42.42 -12.83
N ASN A 22 12.00 41.80 -13.93
CA ASN A 22 12.59 41.93 -15.27
C ASN A 22 12.02 40.84 -16.19
N THR A 23 11.19 41.21 -17.16
CA THR A 23 11.45 41.04 -18.60
C THR A 23 10.20 41.33 -19.44
N SER A 24 10.47 41.85 -20.61
CA SER A 24 9.62 42.36 -21.69
C SER A 24 8.46 41.47 -22.15
N GLY A 25 7.25 42.05 -22.15
CA GLY A 25 6.44 42.32 -23.35
C GLY A 25 6.06 41.19 -24.31
N ALA A 26 4.78 40.79 -24.26
CA ALA A 26 3.97 40.49 -25.45
C ALA A 26 2.47 40.56 -25.10
N CYS A 27 1.75 41.56 -25.65
CA CYS A 27 0.29 41.64 -25.57
C CYS A 27 -0.36 40.82 -26.68
N SER A 28 -1.20 39.85 -26.34
CA SER A 28 -2.13 39.19 -27.25
C SER A 28 -3.56 39.69 -27.01
N ARG A 29 -4.15 40.25 -28.06
CA ARG A 29 -5.54 40.75 -28.12
C ARG A 29 -6.52 39.58 -28.17
N TYR A 30 -7.53 39.56 -27.31
CA TYR A 30 -8.74 38.75 -27.49
C TYR A 30 -9.72 39.49 -28.42
N GLY A 31 -10.06 38.84 -29.54
CA GLY A 31 -11.03 39.32 -30.52
C GLY A 31 -12.47 39.10 -30.06
N GLY A 32 -13.30 40.11 -30.23
CA GLY A 32 -14.74 40.08 -29.97
C GLY A 32 -15.51 39.29 -31.03
N LEU A 33 -16.54 38.57 -30.58
CA LEU A 33 -17.51 37.91 -31.45
C LEU A 33 -18.71 38.84 -31.68
N ASP A 34 -18.89 39.15 -32.95
CA ASP A 34 -19.88 40.04 -33.54
C ASP A 34 -21.19 39.26 -33.80
N TRP A 35 -22.30 39.67 -33.19
CA TRP A 35 -23.60 39.03 -33.37
C TRP A 35 -24.33 39.66 -34.55
N LYS A 36 -24.23 39.04 -35.73
CA LYS A 36 -25.06 39.42 -36.89
C LYS A 36 -26.44 38.78 -36.84
N LYS A 37 -27.42 39.66 -36.75
CA LYS A 37 -28.87 39.51 -36.90
C LYS A 37 -29.22 39.19 -38.38
N VAL A 38 -29.98 38.13 -38.64
CA VAL A 38 -30.61 37.87 -39.95
C VAL A 38 -32.11 37.65 -39.76
N HIS A 39 -32.91 38.54 -40.34
CA HIS A 39 -34.32 38.35 -40.72
C HIS A 39 -34.29 38.04 -42.25
N SER A 40 -35.12 37.22 -42.90
CA SER A 40 -36.56 36.97 -42.83
C SER A 40 -36.94 35.77 -43.78
N PRO A 41 -38.23 35.34 -43.88
CA PRO A 41 -38.70 34.02 -44.35
C PRO A 41 -39.25 34.06 -45.81
N PRO A 42 -40.22 33.25 -46.31
CA PRO A 42 -40.71 31.88 -46.02
C PRO A 42 -40.82 31.00 -47.31
N THR A 43 -40.97 29.66 -47.21
CA THR A 43 -41.81 28.92 -48.19
C THR A 43 -42.33 27.60 -47.63
N ALA A 44 -43.62 27.37 -47.81
CA ALA A 44 -44.38 26.21 -47.39
C ALA A 44 -44.01 24.94 -48.17
N MET A 45 -44.00 23.80 -47.48
CA MET A 45 -44.37 22.51 -48.06
C MET A 45 -45.14 21.70 -47.02
N HIS A 46 -46.40 21.41 -47.34
CA HIS A 46 -47.21 20.38 -46.72
C HIS A 46 -46.49 19.03 -46.83
N LYS A 47 -46.07 18.46 -45.71
CA LYS A 47 -45.78 17.03 -45.59
C LYS A 47 -46.60 16.46 -44.45
N THR A 48 -47.37 15.45 -44.83
CA THR A 48 -48.22 14.59 -44.02
C THR A 48 -47.43 14.05 -42.82
N LEU A 49 -47.83 14.44 -41.61
CA LEU A 49 -47.28 13.92 -40.36
C LEU A 49 -47.89 12.55 -40.08
N THR A 50 -47.15 11.49 -40.36
CA THR A 50 -47.37 10.18 -39.74
C THR A 50 -46.92 10.28 -38.28
N PRO A 51 -47.74 9.90 -37.27
CA PRO A 51 -47.27 9.85 -35.90
C PRO A 51 -46.22 8.74 -35.76
N LEU A 52 -44.95 9.11 -35.78
CA LEU A 52 -43.86 8.25 -35.39
C LEU A 52 -43.95 8.09 -33.86
N LEU A 53 -44.61 7.02 -33.41
CA LEU A 53 -44.56 6.58 -32.03
C LEU A 53 -43.12 6.16 -31.75
N VAL A 54 -42.30 7.09 -31.25
CA VAL A 54 -41.02 6.75 -30.63
C VAL A 54 -41.37 6.10 -29.31
N ALA A 55 -41.41 4.76 -29.31
CA ALA A 55 -41.35 3.99 -28.08
C ALA A 55 -39.98 4.26 -27.46
N LEU A 56 -39.90 5.27 -26.60
CA LEU A 56 -38.87 5.36 -25.58
C LEU A 56 -39.04 4.10 -24.73
N SER A 57 -38.32 3.03 -25.08
CA SER A 57 -38.08 1.98 -24.12
C SER A 57 -37.29 2.63 -22.99
N LEU A 58 -37.96 2.97 -21.89
CA LEU A 58 -37.29 3.11 -20.62
C LEU A 58 -36.64 1.75 -20.38
N GLY A 59 -35.37 1.63 -20.77
CA GLY A 59 -34.53 0.55 -20.31
C GLY A 59 -34.55 0.66 -18.80
N ALA A 60 -35.31 -0.21 -18.15
CA ALA A 60 -35.25 -0.34 -16.72
C ALA A 60 -33.78 -0.58 -16.41
N ILE A 61 -33.14 0.40 -15.77
CA ILE A 61 -31.86 0.20 -15.13
C ILE A 61 -32.19 -0.82 -14.05
N GLN A 62 -32.02 -2.11 -14.37
CA GLN A 62 -32.05 -3.16 -13.38
C GLN A 62 -30.87 -2.84 -12.48
N ALA A 63 -31.16 -2.18 -11.36
CA ALA A 63 -30.26 -2.17 -10.24
C ALA A 63 -29.93 -3.65 -9.99
N SER A 64 -28.69 -4.04 -10.27
CA SER A 64 -28.20 -5.37 -9.96
C SER A 64 -28.55 -5.60 -8.50
N ALA A 65 -29.40 -6.60 -8.23
CA ALA A 65 -29.83 -6.91 -6.88
C ALA A 65 -28.57 -7.19 -6.05
N GLN A 66 -28.21 -6.25 -5.20
CA GLN A 66 -27.01 -6.33 -4.38
C GLN A 66 -27.21 -7.50 -3.42
N THR A 67 -26.25 -8.42 -3.39
CA THR A 67 -26.28 -9.57 -2.50
C THR A 67 -26.35 -9.06 -1.06
N PRO A 68 -27.31 -9.52 -0.24
CA PRO A 68 -27.39 -9.10 1.16
C PRO A 68 -26.05 -9.32 1.85
N LEU A 69 -25.62 -8.34 2.67
CA LEU A 69 -24.41 -8.46 3.47
C LEU A 69 -24.46 -9.75 4.29
N SER A 70 -23.61 -10.71 3.95
CA SER A 70 -23.49 -11.96 4.70
C SER A 70 -22.59 -11.76 5.92
N SER A 71 -22.65 -12.72 6.85
CA SER A 71 -21.72 -12.78 7.98
C SER A 71 -20.28 -12.54 7.52
N PRO A 72 -19.46 -11.79 8.28
CA PRO A 72 -18.06 -11.58 7.94
C PRO A 72 -17.21 -12.82 8.22
N GLN A 73 -17.76 -13.91 8.77
CA GLN A 73 -17.03 -15.14 9.04
C GLN A 73 -16.27 -15.64 7.79
N GLY A 74 -14.98 -15.90 7.97
CA GLY A 74 -14.06 -16.37 6.94
C GLY A 74 -13.52 -15.26 6.06
N LYS A 75 -13.95 -14.02 6.23
CA LYS A 75 -13.56 -12.85 5.42
C LYS A 75 -12.50 -12.03 6.13
N SER A 76 -11.93 -11.07 5.41
CA SER A 76 -11.19 -9.96 5.99
C SER A 76 -11.77 -8.62 5.58
N ILE A 77 -11.69 -7.61 6.44
CA ILE A 77 -12.03 -6.22 6.15
C ILE A 77 -10.80 -5.38 6.45
N THR A 78 -10.27 -4.71 5.44
CA THR A 78 -9.23 -3.70 5.61
C THR A 78 -9.91 -2.37 5.83
N VAL A 79 -9.55 -1.65 6.88
CA VAL A 79 -10.00 -0.28 7.15
C VAL A 79 -8.85 0.69 6.87
N THR A 80 -9.09 1.68 6.02
CA THR A 80 -8.09 2.68 5.63
C THR A 80 -8.59 4.05 6.07
N GLU A 81 -7.87 4.69 6.99
CA GLU A 81 -8.28 5.99 7.56
C GLU A 81 -8.17 7.13 6.52
N ASP A 82 -9.21 7.96 6.42
CA ASP A 82 -9.23 9.14 5.56
C ASP A 82 -8.42 10.28 6.20
N GLY A 83 -7.17 10.50 5.77
CA GLY A 83 -6.46 11.69 6.22
C GLY A 83 -4.95 11.73 6.07
N GLY A 84 -4.44 11.75 4.83
CA GLY A 84 -3.22 12.46 4.38
C GLY A 84 -1.90 12.36 5.18
N GLY A 85 -1.77 11.52 6.20
CA GLY A 85 -0.70 11.54 7.19
C GLY A 85 0.18 10.30 7.26
N GLY A 86 -0.03 9.31 6.38
CA GLY A 86 0.53 7.97 6.51
C GLY A 86 -0.52 7.05 7.12
N HIS A 87 -1.24 6.34 6.25
CA HIS A 87 -2.40 5.54 6.61
C HIS A 87 -1.98 4.38 7.52
N LEU A 88 -2.62 4.28 8.68
CA LEU A 88 -2.65 3.01 9.40
C LEU A 88 -3.78 2.19 8.79
N GLU A 89 -3.43 1.08 8.15
CA GLU A 89 -4.38 0.10 7.63
C GLU A 89 -4.53 -1.01 8.67
N ASP A 90 -5.66 -1.03 9.38
CA ASP A 90 -5.96 -2.18 10.24
C ASP A 90 -6.64 -3.25 9.37
N ARG A 91 -6.16 -4.49 9.45
CA ARG A 91 -6.80 -5.63 8.77
C ARG A 91 -7.55 -6.48 9.78
N LEU A 92 -8.87 -6.43 9.72
CA LEU A 92 -9.77 -7.26 10.52
C LEU A 92 -9.95 -8.62 9.84
N ILE A 93 -9.56 -9.71 10.49
CA ILE A 93 -9.67 -11.08 9.96
C ILE A 93 -10.65 -11.87 10.82
N PHE A 94 -11.75 -12.33 10.24
CA PHE A 94 -12.83 -13.00 10.97
C PHE A 94 -12.69 -14.52 10.88
N THR A 95 -12.04 -15.13 11.88
CA THR A 95 -11.68 -16.57 11.85
C THR A 95 -12.83 -17.50 12.20
N SER A 96 -13.83 -17.02 12.95
CA SER A 96 -15.05 -17.78 13.26
C SER A 96 -16.27 -16.85 13.29
N ALA A 97 -17.45 -17.38 13.62
CA ALA A 97 -18.67 -16.57 13.76
C ALA A 97 -18.61 -15.54 14.92
N THR A 98 -17.67 -15.66 15.85
CA THR A 98 -17.56 -14.78 17.03
C THR A 98 -16.14 -14.34 17.34
N ASN A 99 -15.12 -14.84 16.63
CA ASN A 99 -13.71 -14.56 16.89
C ASN A 99 -13.03 -14.02 15.63
N GLY A 100 -11.98 -13.23 15.84
CA GLY A 100 -11.11 -12.74 14.77
C GLY A 100 -9.78 -12.21 15.32
N THR A 101 -8.96 -11.66 14.42
CA THR A 101 -7.71 -10.97 14.74
C THR A 101 -7.67 -9.62 14.02
N ILE A 102 -7.06 -8.63 14.64
CA ILE A 102 -6.71 -7.36 14.01
C ILE A 102 -5.19 -7.37 13.82
N ASN A 103 -4.75 -7.18 12.58
CA ASN A 103 -3.34 -6.92 12.28
C ASN A 103 -3.18 -5.43 12.08
N ASP A 104 -2.38 -4.83 12.94
CA ASP A 104 -2.00 -3.44 12.79
C ASP A 104 -0.73 -3.32 11.91
N PRO A 105 -0.47 -2.12 11.36
CA PRO A 105 0.71 -1.88 10.53
C PRO A 105 2.05 -2.05 11.25
N ASP A 106 2.05 -2.04 12.58
CA ASP A 106 3.24 -2.23 13.40
C ASP A 106 3.59 -3.73 13.54
N GLY A 107 2.74 -4.61 13.02
CA GLY A 107 2.92 -6.06 13.01
C GLY A 107 2.36 -6.76 14.24
N ASP A 108 1.69 -6.04 15.14
CA ASP A 108 1.03 -6.63 16.29
C ASP A 108 -0.28 -7.31 15.84
N ILE A 109 -0.45 -8.54 16.31
CA ILE A 109 -1.62 -9.37 16.02
C ILE A 109 -2.44 -9.50 17.31
N ASP A 110 -3.53 -8.74 17.38
CA ASP A 110 -4.43 -8.74 18.53
C ASP A 110 -5.66 -9.61 18.24
N SER A 111 -5.95 -10.58 19.10
CA SER A 111 -7.19 -11.37 19.01
C SER A 111 -8.39 -10.60 19.52
N PHE A 112 -9.57 -10.75 18.91
CA PHE A 112 -10.82 -10.18 19.38
C PHE A 112 -11.99 -11.16 19.34
N THR A 113 -13.02 -10.85 20.13
CA THR A 113 -14.38 -11.38 19.90
C THR A 113 -15.24 -10.32 19.25
N TYR A 114 -16.30 -10.69 18.54
CA TYR A 114 -17.15 -9.70 17.87
C TYR A 114 -18.63 -10.03 17.81
N THR A 115 -19.43 -8.98 17.61
CA THR A 115 -20.82 -9.08 17.16
C THR A 115 -21.01 -8.28 15.88
N TYR A 116 -21.68 -8.87 14.90
CA TYR A 116 -21.98 -8.23 13.61
C TYR A 116 -23.49 -8.20 13.40
N THR A 117 -24.03 -7.06 12.96
CA THR A 117 -25.46 -6.89 12.73
C THR A 117 -25.68 -6.10 11.45
N VAL A 118 -26.37 -6.70 10.49
CA VAL A 118 -26.82 -6.01 9.27
C VAL A 118 -27.98 -5.10 9.65
N THR A 119 -27.81 -3.78 9.42
CA THR A 119 -28.79 -2.75 9.80
C THR A 119 -29.60 -2.24 8.62
N GLY A 120 -29.18 -2.53 7.39
CA GLY A 120 -29.85 -2.12 6.16
C GLY A 120 -29.38 -2.95 4.98
N ALA A 121 -29.82 -2.60 3.77
CA ALA A 121 -29.40 -3.31 2.56
C ALA A 121 -27.88 -3.27 2.36
N ASN A 122 -27.27 -2.11 2.65
CA ASN A 122 -25.85 -1.82 2.43
C ASN A 122 -25.17 -1.32 3.71
N THR A 123 -25.77 -1.53 4.88
CA THR A 123 -25.20 -1.02 6.14
C THR A 123 -25.13 -2.13 7.18
N ALA A 124 -24.07 -2.12 7.97
CA ALA A 124 -23.89 -3.03 9.09
C ALA A 124 -23.17 -2.34 10.24
N THR A 125 -23.35 -2.88 11.45
CA THR A 125 -22.60 -2.50 12.64
C THR A 125 -21.75 -3.68 13.10
N LEU A 126 -20.53 -3.40 13.52
CA LEU A 126 -19.61 -4.38 14.10
C LEU A 126 -19.10 -3.85 15.44
N ARG A 127 -19.18 -4.65 16.50
CA ARG A 127 -18.46 -4.39 17.75
C ARG A 127 -17.35 -5.42 17.88
N ILE A 128 -16.10 -4.98 17.95
CA ILE A 128 -14.95 -5.85 18.29
C ILE A 128 -14.55 -5.59 19.74
N GLN A 129 -14.45 -6.65 20.53
CA GLN A 129 -14.02 -6.62 21.92
C GLN A 129 -12.58 -7.15 22.01
N LEU A 130 -11.64 -6.24 22.29
CA LEU A 130 -10.20 -6.54 22.41
C LEU A 130 -9.84 -6.99 23.84
N LYS A 131 -10.40 -6.30 24.85
CA LYS A 131 -10.28 -6.62 26.29
C LYS A 131 -11.60 -6.30 26.98
N SER A 132 -11.83 -6.74 28.22
CA SER A 132 -13.12 -6.51 28.91
C SER A 132 -13.58 -5.04 28.97
N ASP A 133 -12.66 -4.09 28.95
CA ASP A 133 -12.92 -2.65 29.01
C ASP A 133 -12.39 -1.87 27.80
N LYS A 134 -11.96 -2.57 26.73
CA LYS A 134 -11.46 -2.00 25.47
C LYS A 134 -12.18 -2.62 24.26
N TRP A 135 -12.86 -1.80 23.47
CA TRP A 135 -13.59 -2.24 22.27
C TRP A 135 -13.67 -1.11 21.24
N ASN A 136 -13.91 -1.50 19.98
CA ASN A 136 -14.19 -0.56 18.90
C ASN A 136 -15.57 -0.88 18.30
N ASP A 137 -16.36 0.16 18.04
CA ASP A 137 -17.64 0.08 17.36
C ASP A 137 -17.50 0.65 15.95
N TYR A 138 -17.80 -0.16 14.94
CA TYR A 138 -17.81 0.22 13.54
C TYR A 138 -19.23 0.32 13.00
N GLU A 139 -19.45 1.32 12.16
CA GLU A 139 -20.63 1.46 11.31
C GLU A 139 -20.15 1.47 9.86
N PHE A 140 -20.52 0.44 9.10
CA PHE A 140 -20.13 0.25 7.71
C PHE A 140 -21.23 0.66 6.75
N THR A 141 -20.83 1.27 5.63
CA THR A 141 -21.68 1.51 4.46
C THR A 141 -20.98 0.96 3.23
N PHE A 142 -21.56 -0.07 2.61
CA PHE A 142 -20.96 -0.80 1.49
C PHE A 142 -21.44 -0.26 0.14
N ASP A 143 -20.54 -0.18 -0.84
CA ASP A 143 -20.86 0.26 -2.20
C ASP A 143 -21.29 -0.89 -3.15
N GLY A 144 -21.14 -2.14 -2.70
CA GLY A 144 -21.53 -3.35 -3.42
C GLY A 144 -20.42 -4.03 -4.22
N ALA A 145 -19.24 -3.43 -4.34
CA ALA A 145 -18.07 -4.00 -5.04
C ALA A 145 -17.03 -4.61 -4.08
N GLY A 146 -17.45 -4.95 -2.85
CA GLY A 146 -16.50 -5.29 -1.78
C GLY A 146 -15.76 -4.06 -1.23
N GLY A 147 -16.22 -2.85 -1.54
CA GLY A 147 -15.75 -1.59 -0.97
C GLY A 147 -16.79 -0.92 -0.09
N GLY A 148 -16.44 0.24 0.45
CA GLY A 148 -17.36 1.08 1.19
C GLY A 148 -16.65 2.10 2.06
N THR A 149 -17.38 2.65 3.03
CA THR A 149 -16.86 3.54 4.07
C THR A 149 -17.17 3.00 5.45
N TYR A 150 -16.41 3.44 6.45
CA TYR A 150 -16.70 3.16 7.86
C TYR A 150 -16.67 4.43 8.73
N THR A 151 -17.33 4.34 9.87
CA THR A 151 -17.08 5.17 11.04
C THR A 151 -16.76 4.27 12.21
N GLU A 152 -15.62 4.49 12.86
CA GLU A 152 -15.17 3.76 14.04
C GLU A 152 -15.20 4.66 15.27
N ARG A 153 -15.71 4.13 16.38
CA ARG A 153 -15.61 4.74 17.71
C ARG A 153 -14.77 3.82 18.60
N ARG A 154 -13.67 4.32 19.16
CA ARG A 154 -12.80 3.54 20.05
C ARG A 154 -13.10 3.82 21.50
N PHE A 155 -13.11 2.77 22.31
CA PHE A 155 -13.36 2.83 23.74
C PHE A 155 -12.23 2.12 24.49
N ASP A 156 -11.76 2.72 25.58
CA ASP A 156 -10.78 2.13 26.48
C ASP A 156 -11.07 2.57 27.92
N LYS A 157 -10.97 1.63 28.87
CA LYS A 157 -11.44 1.76 30.26
C LYS A 157 -12.91 2.17 30.35
N ASN A 158 -13.74 1.61 29.46
CA ASN A 158 -15.16 1.94 29.32
C ASN A 158 -15.47 3.41 28.99
N ALA A 159 -14.49 4.17 28.49
CA ALA A 159 -14.65 5.56 28.10
C ALA A 159 -14.41 5.73 26.61
N PHE A 160 -15.23 6.55 25.95
CA PHE A 160 -14.99 6.99 24.58
C PHE A 160 -13.63 7.70 24.48
N LYS A 161 -12.80 7.28 23.53
CA LYS A 161 -11.48 7.86 23.27
C LYS A 161 -11.53 8.81 22.10
N ASP A 162 -11.96 8.31 20.96
CA ASP A 162 -12.03 9.05 19.71
C ASP A 162 -12.97 8.38 18.70
N GLN A 163 -13.16 9.08 17.59
CA GLN A 163 -13.88 8.62 16.42
C GLN A 163 -13.05 8.92 15.18
N ARG A 164 -12.99 7.95 14.27
CA ARG A 164 -12.38 8.10 12.95
C ARG A 164 -13.28 7.53 11.87
N SER A 165 -13.01 7.90 10.64
CA SER A 165 -13.75 7.44 9.46
C SER A 165 -12.76 7.18 8.33
N GLY A 166 -13.20 6.41 7.35
CA GLY A 166 -12.39 6.12 6.18
C GLY A 166 -13.07 5.15 5.25
N ASP A 167 -12.26 4.55 4.38
CA ASP A 167 -12.69 3.55 3.42
C ASP A 167 -12.54 2.14 3.97
N ILE A 168 -13.33 1.21 3.43
CA ILE A 168 -13.19 -0.22 3.68
C ILE A 168 -12.99 -0.99 2.39
N SER A 169 -12.28 -2.10 2.49
CA SER A 169 -12.26 -3.16 1.49
C SER A 169 -12.54 -4.50 2.17
N GLU A 170 -13.67 -5.13 1.82
CA GLU A 170 -14.06 -6.48 2.23
C GLU A 170 -13.49 -7.49 1.25
N ASN A 171 -12.65 -8.38 1.76
CA ASN A 171 -12.15 -9.53 1.04
C ASN A 171 -13.02 -10.74 1.38
N SER A 172 -13.70 -11.31 0.38
CA SER A 172 -14.84 -12.22 0.58
C SER A 172 -14.54 -13.59 1.20
N GLY A 173 -13.32 -13.84 1.70
CA GLY A 173 -12.91 -15.08 2.36
C GLY A 173 -12.76 -16.30 1.45
N ALA A 174 -13.43 -16.26 0.30
CA ALA A 174 -13.19 -17.15 -0.82
C ALA A 174 -11.98 -16.63 -1.61
N GLY A 175 -10.77 -16.94 -1.12
CA GLY A 175 -9.53 -16.81 -1.89
C GLY A 175 -9.43 -15.53 -2.73
N GLY A 176 -9.78 -14.38 -2.18
CA GLY A 176 -9.73 -13.14 -2.93
C GLY A 176 -8.27 -12.82 -3.23
N ALA A 177 -7.94 -12.58 -4.50
CA ALA A 177 -6.61 -12.06 -4.81
C ALA A 177 -6.45 -10.68 -4.12
N PRO A 178 -5.43 -10.47 -3.26
CA PRO A 178 -5.26 -9.21 -2.55
C PRO A 178 -5.02 -8.06 -3.55
N ALA A 179 -5.38 -6.83 -3.22
CA ALA A 179 -5.21 -5.69 -4.12
C ALA A 179 -3.73 -5.36 -4.40
N GLY A 180 -2.83 -5.76 -3.50
CA GLY A 180 -1.39 -5.65 -3.63
C GLY A 180 -0.69 -6.66 -2.73
N LEU A 181 0.64 -6.75 -2.86
CA LEU A 181 1.48 -7.66 -2.07
C LEU A 181 2.39 -6.92 -1.08
N SER A 182 2.29 -5.59 -0.95
CA SER A 182 3.17 -4.85 -0.03
C SER A 182 2.99 -5.35 1.40
N GLY A 183 4.09 -5.67 2.07
CA GLY A 183 4.09 -6.19 3.44
C GLY A 183 3.68 -7.65 3.57
N VAL A 184 3.70 -8.43 2.49
CA VAL A 184 3.29 -9.83 2.48
C VAL A 184 4.51 -10.76 2.31
N THR A 185 4.50 -11.89 3.02
CA THR A 185 5.38 -13.03 2.78
C THR A 185 4.60 -14.15 2.12
N ILE A 186 5.13 -14.70 1.02
CA ILE A 186 4.58 -15.87 0.34
C ILE A 186 5.59 -17.01 0.41
N ASP A 187 5.25 -18.08 1.11
CA ASP A 187 6.00 -19.33 1.09
C ASP A 187 5.48 -20.22 -0.05
N LEU A 188 6.35 -20.52 -0.99
CA LEU A 188 6.06 -21.34 -2.17
C LEU A 188 6.56 -22.76 -1.94
N VAL A 189 5.70 -23.74 -2.22
CA VAL A 189 6.04 -25.16 -2.23
C VAL A 189 5.83 -25.70 -3.64
N GLU A 190 6.94 -25.94 -4.36
CA GLU A 190 6.92 -26.44 -5.73
C GLU A 190 6.60 -27.94 -5.78
N ALA A 191 5.84 -28.36 -6.81
CA ALA A 191 5.55 -29.75 -7.11
C ALA A 191 6.55 -30.32 -8.15
N PRO A 192 7.01 -31.57 -8.00
CA PRO A 192 6.80 -32.46 -6.86
C PRO A 192 7.57 -31.97 -5.62
N GLU A 193 7.01 -32.27 -4.45
CA GLU A 193 7.17 -31.66 -3.10
C GLU A 193 8.61 -31.64 -2.50
N ASN A 194 9.67 -31.75 -3.30
CA ASN A 194 11.04 -31.99 -2.84
C ASN A 194 12.09 -31.04 -3.44
N GLU A 195 11.69 -30.02 -4.20
CA GLU A 195 12.67 -29.08 -4.82
C GLU A 195 13.03 -27.87 -3.94
N GLY A 196 12.56 -27.85 -2.69
CA GLY A 196 12.81 -26.79 -1.72
C GLY A 196 11.63 -25.82 -1.60
N SER A 197 11.49 -25.22 -0.42
CA SER A 197 10.58 -24.10 -0.21
C SER A 197 11.28 -22.81 -0.62
N GLU A 198 10.63 -22.01 -1.46
CA GLU A 198 11.09 -20.65 -1.77
C GLU A 198 10.23 -19.66 -0.97
N ARG A 199 10.84 -18.68 -0.31
CA ARG A 199 10.09 -17.60 0.36
C ARG A 199 10.22 -16.30 -0.42
N LEU A 200 9.11 -15.64 -0.69
CA LEU A 200 9.06 -14.31 -1.31
C LEU A 200 8.59 -13.28 -0.28
N ASP A 201 9.44 -12.33 0.06
CA ASP A 201 9.09 -11.21 0.94
C ASP A 201 8.83 -9.98 0.07
N PHE A 202 7.59 -9.51 0.02
CA PHE A 202 7.19 -8.30 -0.69
C PHE A 202 7.24 -7.12 0.29
N LEU A 203 8.27 -6.28 0.17
CA LEU A 203 8.63 -5.28 1.18
C LEU A 203 7.88 -3.96 0.98
N THR A 204 7.69 -3.56 -0.27
CA THR A 204 7.00 -2.32 -0.67
C THR A 204 6.15 -2.61 -1.91
N GLY A 205 5.38 -1.63 -2.39
CA GLY A 205 4.49 -1.81 -3.56
C GLY A 205 5.17 -2.26 -4.87
N ASP A 206 6.50 -2.13 -5.00
CA ASP A 206 7.26 -2.51 -6.20
C ASP A 206 8.58 -3.24 -5.92
N ARG A 207 8.93 -3.52 -4.66
CA ARG A 207 10.19 -4.20 -4.29
C ARG A 207 9.98 -5.34 -3.31
N GLY A 208 10.80 -6.36 -3.44
CA GLY A 208 10.86 -7.50 -2.53
C GLY A 208 12.20 -8.22 -2.55
N ARG A 209 12.25 -9.37 -1.89
CA ARG A 209 13.40 -10.28 -1.90
C ARG A 209 12.93 -11.72 -1.93
N LYS A 210 13.67 -12.57 -2.63
CA LYS A 210 13.55 -14.01 -2.58
C LYS A 210 14.53 -14.53 -1.55
N VAL A 211 14.08 -15.37 -0.64
CA VAL A 211 14.89 -15.97 0.42
C VAL A 211 14.97 -17.46 0.18
N GLU A 212 16.20 -17.94 0.04
CA GLU A 212 16.57 -19.35 -0.03
C GLU A 212 17.60 -19.65 1.08
N PRO A 213 17.78 -20.91 1.50
CA PRO A 213 18.80 -21.25 2.48
C PRO A 213 20.22 -20.82 2.02
N GLY A 214 20.73 -19.74 2.62
CA GLY A 214 22.05 -19.19 2.33
C GLY A 214 22.12 -18.19 1.17
N ASP A 215 20.98 -17.82 0.57
CA ASP A 215 20.93 -16.82 -0.52
C ASP A 215 19.71 -15.90 -0.37
N VAL A 216 19.92 -14.61 -0.62
CA VAL A 216 18.87 -13.58 -0.57
C VAL A 216 18.98 -12.71 -1.82
N ASP A 217 18.02 -12.90 -2.72
CA ASP A 217 18.01 -12.33 -4.06
C ASP A 217 16.99 -11.17 -4.10
N PRO A 218 17.39 -9.88 -4.16
CA PRO A 218 16.44 -8.77 -4.26
C PRO A 218 15.74 -8.76 -5.63
N PHE A 219 14.49 -8.27 -5.67
CA PHE A 219 13.74 -8.10 -6.91
C PHE A 219 12.89 -6.82 -6.92
N VAL A 220 12.62 -6.32 -8.12
CA VAL A 220 11.53 -5.36 -8.40
C VAL A 220 10.36 -6.15 -8.98
N TYR A 221 9.13 -5.80 -8.65
CA TYR A 221 7.96 -6.51 -9.16
C TYR A 221 6.83 -5.61 -9.65
N THR A 222 6.01 -6.17 -10.53
CA THR A 222 4.67 -5.66 -10.84
C THR A 222 3.65 -6.70 -10.43
N TYR A 223 2.50 -6.27 -9.92
CA TYR A 223 1.40 -7.14 -9.51
C TYR A 223 0.08 -6.65 -10.12
N GLN A 224 -0.74 -7.59 -10.61
CA GLN A 224 -2.03 -7.29 -11.20
C GLN A 224 -3.06 -8.36 -10.83
N VAL A 225 -4.16 -7.95 -10.20
CA VAL A 225 -5.35 -8.78 -10.02
C VAL A 225 -6.01 -9.00 -11.38
N THR A 226 -6.16 -10.26 -11.80
CA THR A 226 -6.71 -10.65 -13.11
C THR A 226 -8.13 -11.20 -13.02
N GLY A 227 -8.60 -11.51 -11.82
CA GLY A 227 -9.93 -12.00 -11.52
C GLY A 227 -10.17 -12.02 -10.01
N ALA A 228 -11.39 -12.42 -9.58
CA ALA A 228 -11.75 -12.40 -8.16
C ALA A 228 -10.77 -13.20 -7.28
N THR A 229 -10.29 -14.34 -7.77
CA THR A 229 -9.36 -15.22 -7.04
C THR A 229 -8.03 -15.42 -7.77
N THR A 230 -7.75 -14.62 -8.81
CA THR A 230 -6.56 -14.79 -9.64
C THR A 230 -5.77 -13.51 -9.75
N ALA A 231 -4.45 -13.63 -9.71
CA ALA A 231 -3.54 -12.51 -9.96
C ALA A 231 -2.30 -12.98 -10.71
N SER A 232 -1.56 -12.02 -11.25
CA SER A 232 -0.27 -12.24 -11.88
C SER A 232 0.78 -11.33 -11.27
N ALA A 233 2.02 -11.81 -11.20
CA ALA A 233 3.17 -11.00 -10.80
C ALA A 233 4.37 -11.26 -11.70
N VAL A 234 5.17 -10.22 -11.96
CA VAL A 234 6.44 -10.34 -12.67
C VAL A 234 7.55 -9.86 -11.75
N LEU A 235 8.43 -10.77 -11.33
CA LEU A 235 9.55 -10.50 -10.43
C LEU A 235 10.83 -10.41 -11.25
N THR A 236 11.45 -9.23 -11.29
CA THR A 236 12.69 -8.95 -12.01
C THR A 236 13.86 -8.89 -11.03
N PHE A 237 14.70 -9.93 -11.06
CA PHE A 237 15.94 -10.04 -10.26
C PHE A 237 17.10 -9.28 -10.92
N LYS A 238 17.15 -9.31 -12.25
CA LYS A 238 18.17 -8.59 -13.02
C LYS A 238 17.58 -8.09 -14.33
N VAL A 239 17.56 -6.76 -14.47
CA VAL A 239 16.99 -6.07 -15.64
C VAL A 239 17.54 -6.66 -16.93
N ASN A 240 16.63 -6.99 -17.85
CA ASN A 240 16.92 -7.60 -19.16
C ASN A 240 17.68 -8.95 -19.11
N ARG A 241 17.71 -9.61 -17.95
CA ARG A 241 18.39 -10.90 -17.78
C ARG A 241 17.53 -11.93 -17.07
N LYS A 242 17.26 -11.80 -15.78
CA LYS A 242 16.59 -12.85 -14.97
C LYS A 242 15.28 -12.31 -14.43
N TRP A 243 14.17 -12.97 -14.77
CA TRP A 243 12.85 -12.68 -14.20
C TRP A 243 11.98 -13.94 -14.11
N ASN A 244 11.00 -13.89 -13.23
CA ASN A 244 9.98 -14.91 -13.05
C ASN A 244 8.60 -14.29 -13.28
N GLU A 245 7.72 -15.00 -13.95
CA GLU A 245 6.29 -14.67 -14.07
C GLU A 245 5.48 -15.66 -13.24
N TYR A 246 4.66 -15.16 -12.33
CA TYR A 246 3.77 -15.95 -11.49
C TYR A 246 2.32 -15.70 -11.90
N ASP A 247 1.55 -16.79 -12.00
CA ASP A 247 0.10 -16.79 -12.05
C ASP A 247 -0.40 -17.43 -10.75
N PHE A 248 -1.06 -16.66 -9.89
CA PHE A 248 -1.61 -17.10 -8.60
C PHE A 248 -3.10 -17.39 -8.71
N ILE A 249 -3.54 -18.47 -8.04
CA ILE A 249 -4.93 -18.80 -7.80
C ILE A 249 -5.11 -18.92 -6.29
N PHE A 250 -5.75 -17.93 -5.69
CA PHE A 250 -6.02 -17.89 -4.26
C PHE A 250 -7.21 -18.81 -3.94
N VAL A 251 -7.02 -19.70 -2.97
CA VAL A 251 -8.04 -20.63 -2.46
C VAL A 251 -8.63 -20.08 -1.16
N SER A 252 -7.81 -19.41 -0.36
CA SER A 252 -8.18 -18.61 0.81
C SER A 252 -7.35 -17.33 0.85
N ASP A 253 -7.63 -16.44 1.80
CA ASP A 253 -6.82 -15.24 2.07
C ASP A 253 -5.36 -15.58 2.46
N THR A 254 -5.09 -16.83 2.85
CA THR A 254 -3.80 -17.30 3.37
C THR A 254 -3.17 -18.41 2.54
N SER A 255 -3.79 -18.84 1.44
CA SER A 255 -3.29 -19.98 0.67
C SER A 255 -3.80 -20.02 -0.76
N GLY A 256 -3.08 -20.73 -1.61
CA GLY A 256 -3.51 -20.98 -2.97
C GLY A 256 -2.58 -21.90 -3.74
N THR A 257 -2.71 -21.85 -5.07
CA THR A 257 -1.81 -22.51 -6.00
C THR A 257 -1.17 -21.50 -6.94
N PHE A 258 0.01 -21.82 -7.45
CA PHE A 258 0.68 -20.95 -8.40
C PHE A 258 1.22 -21.74 -9.59
N THR A 259 1.40 -21.03 -10.70
CA THR A 259 2.27 -21.43 -11.81
C THR A 259 3.36 -20.38 -11.94
N VAL A 260 4.63 -20.80 -12.00
CA VAL A 260 5.78 -19.93 -12.26
C VAL A 260 6.42 -20.28 -13.59
N ARG A 261 6.73 -19.26 -14.40
CA ARG A 261 7.55 -19.35 -15.61
C ARG A 261 8.84 -18.57 -15.37
N ARG A 262 10.01 -19.24 -15.41
CA ARG A 262 11.30 -18.56 -15.20
C ARG A 262 12.00 -18.28 -16.52
N PHE A 263 12.66 -17.13 -16.59
CA PHE A 263 13.36 -16.66 -17.77
C PHE A 263 14.79 -16.24 -17.42
N ASP A 264 15.74 -16.56 -18.31
CA ASP A 264 17.09 -15.99 -18.29
C ASP A 264 17.53 -15.61 -19.71
N LYS A 265 17.91 -14.35 -19.89
CA LYS A 265 18.25 -13.69 -21.16
C LYS A 265 17.14 -13.82 -22.22
N GLY A 266 15.89 -13.72 -21.80
CA GLY A 266 14.74 -13.85 -22.70
C GLY A 266 14.43 -15.27 -23.15
N VAL A 267 15.11 -16.27 -22.59
CA VAL A 267 14.85 -17.68 -22.87
C VAL A 267 14.07 -18.29 -21.71
N PRO A 268 12.88 -18.90 -21.96
CA PRO A 268 12.18 -19.69 -20.96
C PRO A 268 13.08 -20.82 -20.45
N LYS A 269 13.24 -20.93 -19.14
CA LYS A 269 14.07 -21.95 -18.50
C LYS A 269 13.22 -23.15 -18.08
N ASP A 270 12.17 -22.89 -17.33
CA ASP A 270 11.24 -23.90 -16.84
C ASP A 270 9.85 -23.31 -16.61
N THR A 271 8.91 -24.20 -16.34
CA THR A 271 7.59 -23.87 -15.82
C THR A 271 7.30 -24.85 -14.71
N LYS A 272 6.93 -24.33 -13.55
CA LYS A 272 6.59 -25.13 -12.37
C LYS A 272 5.25 -24.72 -11.82
N THR A 273 4.65 -25.63 -11.07
CA THR A 273 3.39 -25.41 -10.35
C THR A 273 3.58 -25.78 -8.91
N GLY A 274 2.80 -25.18 -8.02
CA GLY A 274 2.91 -25.47 -6.59
C GLY A 274 1.74 -24.94 -5.79
N THR A 275 1.86 -25.07 -4.48
CA THR A 275 0.98 -24.43 -3.50
C THR A 275 1.72 -23.28 -2.84
N PHE A 276 0.98 -22.31 -2.32
CA PHE A 276 1.57 -21.26 -1.51
C PHE A 276 0.78 -21.01 -0.25
N THR A 277 1.45 -20.48 0.76
CA THR A 277 0.84 -19.86 1.94
C THR A 277 1.23 -18.39 1.99
N VAL A 278 0.30 -17.57 2.47
CA VAL A 278 0.46 -16.13 2.65
C VAL A 278 0.48 -15.84 4.14
N ALA A 279 1.49 -15.11 4.57
CA ALA A 279 1.60 -14.54 5.90
C ALA A 279 1.88 -13.04 5.77
N ASP A 280 1.55 -12.28 6.80
CA ASP A 280 2.03 -10.91 6.88
C ASP A 280 3.51 -10.93 7.18
N ASN A 281 4.24 -10.03 6.53
CA ASN A 281 5.68 -9.92 6.67
C ASN A 281 5.99 -9.17 7.97
N SER A 282 5.96 -9.88 9.10
CA SER A 282 6.40 -9.32 10.39
C SER A 282 7.90 -9.04 10.43
N ASP A 283 8.66 -9.54 9.45
CA ASP A 283 10.10 -9.29 9.27
C ASP A 283 10.39 -7.92 8.59
N ILE A 284 9.39 -7.05 8.34
CA ILE A 284 9.60 -5.70 7.76
C ILE A 284 10.50 -4.81 8.62
N LEU A 285 10.69 -5.14 9.91
CA LEU A 285 11.65 -4.44 10.78
C LEU A 285 13.12 -4.69 10.40
N ASP A 286 13.40 -5.48 9.37
CA ASP A 286 14.74 -5.62 8.83
C ASP A 286 15.18 -4.30 8.15
N PRO A 287 16.22 -3.60 8.67
CA PRO A 287 16.62 -2.25 8.23
C PRO A 287 16.90 -2.11 6.72
N ILE A 288 17.09 -3.24 6.04
CA ILE A 288 17.34 -3.35 4.60
C ILE A 288 16.13 -2.86 3.77
N ALA A 289 14.89 -3.05 4.24
CA ALA A 289 13.67 -2.69 3.49
C ALA A 289 13.48 -1.16 3.33
N SER A 290 14.06 -0.36 4.22
CA SER A 290 13.90 1.10 4.25
C SER A 290 14.68 1.86 3.17
N GLY A 291 15.37 1.17 2.25
CA GLY A 291 16.18 1.82 1.22
C GLY A 291 17.39 2.57 1.78
N PHE A 292 17.80 2.27 3.02
CA PHE A 292 18.92 2.95 3.70
C PHE A 292 20.31 2.40 3.36
N TYR A 293 20.41 1.32 2.59
CA TYR A 293 21.70 0.72 2.24
C TYR A 293 21.78 0.39 0.75
N ASP A 294 22.20 1.38 -0.05
CA ASP A 294 22.95 1.15 -1.30
C ASP A 294 24.45 1.19 -1.01
N GLY A 295 24.83 0.54 0.08
CA GLY A 295 26.20 0.40 0.55
C GLY A 295 26.48 -1.06 0.75
N VAL A 296 26.85 -1.76 -0.32
CA VAL A 296 27.48 -3.07 -0.20
C VAL A 296 28.73 -2.86 0.67
N LEU A 297 28.74 -3.45 1.86
CA LEU A 297 29.96 -3.61 2.63
C LEU A 297 30.76 -4.70 1.90
N ASP A 298 31.49 -4.31 0.85
CA ASP A 298 32.33 -5.23 0.10
C ASP A 298 33.54 -5.59 0.95
N LEU A 299 33.44 -6.70 1.68
CA LEU A 299 34.53 -7.26 2.47
C LEU A 299 35.49 -8.09 1.61
N SER A 300 35.22 -8.26 0.31
CA SER A 300 36.05 -9.10 -0.57
C SER A 300 37.43 -8.49 -0.87
N ASP A 301 37.62 -7.20 -0.60
CA ASP A 301 38.91 -6.50 -0.69
C ASP A 301 39.75 -6.54 0.61
N LEU A 302 39.33 -7.27 1.65
CA LEU A 302 40.13 -7.53 2.84
C LEU A 302 41.22 -8.57 2.55
N SER A 303 42.26 -8.16 1.82
CA SER A 303 43.51 -8.92 1.70
C SER A 303 44.64 -8.17 2.42
N GLY A 304 45.01 -8.68 3.59
CA GLY A 304 46.18 -8.24 4.36
C GLY A 304 46.79 -9.44 5.06
N ALA A 305 48.02 -9.79 4.69
CA ALA A 305 48.72 -10.96 5.22
C ALA A 305 49.30 -10.79 6.64
N ASP A 306 48.94 -9.72 7.35
CA ASP A 306 49.41 -9.42 8.70
C ASP A 306 48.24 -8.83 9.53
N ASP A 307 47.52 -9.66 10.29
CA ASP A 307 46.57 -9.41 11.42
C ASP A 307 45.82 -8.06 11.55
N LYS A 308 45.66 -7.28 10.49
CA LYS A 308 45.09 -5.93 10.49
C LYS A 308 44.18 -5.78 9.29
N TYR A 309 42.89 -5.78 9.56
CA TYR A 309 41.85 -5.48 8.59
C TYR A 309 41.43 -4.02 8.76
N GLU A 310 41.65 -3.20 7.73
CA GLU A 310 41.04 -1.87 7.62
C GLU A 310 39.94 -1.92 6.56
N GLY A 311 38.69 -1.80 7.02
CA GLY A 311 37.55 -1.58 6.15
C GLY A 311 37.10 -0.13 6.19
N ARG A 312 36.75 0.43 5.02
CA ARG A 312 36.07 1.72 4.92
C ARG A 312 34.63 1.47 4.54
N PHE A 313 33.71 2.11 5.24
CA PHE A 313 32.30 2.10 4.84
C PHE A 313 31.81 3.55 4.68
N ARG A 314 30.87 3.74 3.77
CA ARG A 314 30.15 5.01 3.62
C ARG A 314 28.67 4.73 3.82
N ILE A 315 28.08 5.38 4.81
CA ILE A 315 26.61 5.37 4.97
C ILE A 315 26.10 6.67 4.37
N GLY A 316 25.49 6.57 3.20
CA GLY A 316 24.78 7.69 2.59
C GLY A 316 23.45 7.88 3.28
N MET A 317 23.32 8.88 4.16
CA MET A 317 22.03 9.30 4.69
C MET A 317 21.40 10.34 3.73
N SER A 318 20.13 10.17 3.35
CA SER A 318 19.49 10.98 2.29
C SER A 318 19.20 12.44 2.67
N ARG A 319 19.48 12.86 3.90
CA ARG A 319 19.35 14.27 4.34
C ARG A 319 20.70 14.80 4.82
N ARG A 320 21.23 15.77 4.06
CA ARG A 320 22.43 16.62 4.29
C ARG A 320 23.24 16.24 5.54
N GLY A 321 24.11 15.26 5.38
CA GLY A 321 25.03 14.79 6.42
C GLY A 321 25.45 13.36 6.11
N GLY A 322 26.48 13.18 5.29
CA GLY A 322 27.05 11.86 5.07
C GLY A 322 27.84 11.46 6.32
N PHE A 323 27.62 10.24 6.82
CA PHE A 323 28.48 9.66 7.84
C PHE A 323 29.54 8.81 7.13
N SER A 324 30.81 9.19 7.31
CA SER A 324 31.93 8.36 6.89
C SER A 324 32.67 7.85 8.11
N GLY A 325 32.99 6.56 8.09
CA GLY A 325 33.68 5.91 9.18
C GLY A 325 34.73 4.93 8.67
N SER A 326 35.76 4.74 9.47
CA SER A 326 36.71 3.65 9.34
C SER A 326 36.61 2.79 10.58
N PHE A 327 36.58 1.47 10.41
CA PHE A 327 36.81 0.57 11.54
C PHE A 327 38.18 -0.05 11.42
N LYS A 328 38.76 -0.37 12.58
CA LYS A 328 40.00 -1.12 12.69
C LYS A 328 39.78 -2.22 13.70
N LEU A 329 40.08 -3.45 13.29
CA LEU A 329 40.20 -4.60 14.17
C LEU A 329 41.67 -4.67 14.60
N ASP A 330 41.93 -4.33 15.86
CA ASP A 330 43.21 -4.57 16.53
C ASP A 330 42.90 -5.45 17.75
N ASP A 331 43.53 -6.63 17.84
CA ASP A 331 43.55 -7.50 19.03
C ASP A 331 42.20 -7.59 19.77
N ASP A 332 41.18 -8.16 19.11
CA ASP A 332 39.82 -8.42 19.63
C ASP A 332 38.97 -7.18 19.98
N VAL A 333 39.43 -5.96 19.68
CA VAL A 333 38.65 -4.73 19.95
C VAL A 333 38.11 -4.13 18.66
N PHE A 334 36.79 -4.18 18.50
CA PHE A 334 36.09 -3.47 17.43
C PHE A 334 36.00 -1.97 17.76
N LYS A 335 36.70 -1.13 16.98
CA LYS A 335 36.65 0.34 17.13
C LYS A 335 35.98 0.97 15.92
N LEU A 336 34.79 1.53 16.12
CA LEU A 336 34.15 2.44 15.15
C LEU A 336 34.71 3.85 15.36
N ARG A 337 35.36 4.39 14.33
CA ARG A 337 35.64 5.83 14.25
C ARG A 337 34.77 6.42 13.17
N GLY A 338 33.85 7.29 13.54
CA GLY A 338 33.12 8.13 12.60
C GLY A 338 32.97 9.54 13.15
N GLY A 339 32.92 10.50 12.24
CA GLY A 339 32.70 11.91 12.54
C GLY A 339 31.63 12.45 11.59
N PHE A 340 30.89 13.46 12.05
CA PHE A 340 30.04 14.25 11.18
C PHE A 340 30.92 15.33 10.52
N ASP A 341 30.97 15.34 9.19
CA ASP A 341 31.71 16.34 8.42
C ASP A 341 30.92 17.66 8.34
N ASP A 342 30.70 18.31 9.48
CA ASP A 342 30.16 19.67 9.53
C ASP A 342 31.29 20.67 9.85
N SER A 343 32.27 20.82 8.96
CA SER A 343 33.20 21.96 8.85
C SER A 343 33.80 22.59 10.14
N GLY A 344 33.84 21.88 11.27
CA GLY A 344 34.24 22.38 12.57
C GLY A 344 34.77 21.26 13.45
N HIS A 345 36.06 21.35 13.78
CA HIS A 345 36.84 20.31 14.46
C HIS A 345 36.31 19.94 15.87
N HIS A 346 35.40 18.98 15.96
CA HIS A 346 35.18 18.20 17.17
C HIS A 346 34.97 16.71 16.82
N GLN A 347 36.00 15.90 17.03
CA GLN A 347 35.89 14.44 16.97
C GLN A 347 35.35 13.93 18.32
N THR A 348 34.13 13.42 18.33
CA THR A 348 33.58 12.73 19.50
C THR A 348 33.85 11.23 19.37
N GLN A 349 34.62 10.66 20.30
CA GLN A 349 34.79 9.22 20.41
C GLN A 349 33.63 8.65 21.25
N ILE A 350 32.87 7.72 20.69
CA ILE A 350 31.86 6.97 21.43
C ILE A 350 32.38 5.54 21.61
N PRO A 351 32.85 5.17 22.82
CA PRO A 351 33.29 3.80 23.07
C PRO A 351 32.07 2.89 23.22
N PHE A 352 32.05 1.80 22.46
CA PHE A 352 31.20 0.65 22.72
C PHE A 352 32.10 -0.51 23.16
N ALA A 353 31.79 -1.15 24.29
CA ALA A 353 32.41 -2.40 24.69
C ALA A 353 31.40 -3.51 24.41
N MET A 354 31.78 -4.48 23.58
CA MET A 354 31.06 -5.75 23.49
C MET A 354 31.79 -6.73 24.40
N GLU A 355 31.06 -7.38 25.30
CA GLU A 355 31.59 -8.51 26.06
C GLU A 355 31.74 -9.72 25.12
N PRO A 356 32.85 -10.48 25.24
CA PRO A 356 33.07 -11.65 24.38
C PRO A 356 32.05 -12.75 24.69
N CYS A 357 31.57 -13.43 23.63
CA CYS A 357 30.82 -14.68 23.75
C CYS A 357 31.75 -15.85 24.11
#